data_AF-A0A3N5RBL1-F1
#
_entry.id   AF-A0A3N5RBL1-F1
#
_cell.length_a   1.000
_cell.length_b   1.000
_cell.length_c   1.000
_cell.angle_alpha   90.00
_cell.angle_beta   90.00
_cell.angle_gamma   90.00
#
_symmetry.space_group_name_H-M   'P 1'
#
loop_
_entity.id
_entity.type
_entity.pdbx_description
1 polymer ?
#
loop_
_entity_poly.entity_id
_entity_poly.type
_entity_poly.pdbx_seq_one_letter_code
_entity_poly.pdbx_strand_id
1 'polypeptide(L)' 'MEDIQNHKDDREIDIDQVGVKGIRYPITVLDKNTGEQQTVAKINMYVNLPRYYKGTHMSRFVEILNE' A
#
# COMPACT_ATOMS: atom_id res chain seq x y z
N MET A 1 -10.26 -27.58 5.07
CA MET A 1 -9.86 -26.38 4.31
C MET A 1 -8.36 -26.47 4.17
N GLU A 2 -7.86 -26.62 2.96
CA GLU A 2 -6.41 -26.79 2.70
C GLU A 2 -5.75 -25.41 2.70
N ASP A 3 -4.62 -25.27 3.39
CA ASP A 3 -3.92 -23.99 3.52
C ASP A 3 -3.08 -23.70 2.27
N ILE A 4 -3.73 -23.07 1.30
CA ILE A 4 -3.16 -22.68 0.01
C ILE A 4 -1.98 -21.69 0.18
N GLN A 5 -1.89 -20.95 1.30
CA GLN A 5 -0.77 -20.02 1.53
C GLN A 5 0.53 -20.74 1.88
N ASN A 6 0.46 -21.96 2.41
CA ASN A 6 1.65 -22.76 2.71
C ASN A 6 2.24 -23.43 1.47
N HIS A 7 1.53 -23.47 0.34
CA HIS A 7 2.08 -24.00 -0.90
C HIS A 7 3.19 -23.09 -1.45
N LYS A 8 4.13 -23.73 -2.14
CA LYS A 8 5.17 -23.03 -2.88
C LYS A 8 4.54 -22.49 -4.17
N ASP A 9 4.85 -21.24 -4.49
CA ASP A 9 4.41 -20.63 -5.74
C ASP A 9 5.42 -20.95 -6.85
N ASP A 10 5.07 -21.88 -7.72
CA ASP A 10 5.92 -22.34 -8.83
C ASP A 10 5.63 -21.59 -10.15
N ARG A 11 4.76 -20.58 -10.14
CA ARG A 11 4.35 -19.86 -11.36
C ARG A 11 5.44 -18.96 -11.92
N GLU A 12 6.46 -18.65 -11.12
CA GLU A 12 7.60 -17.83 -11.52
C GLU A 12 7.26 -16.38 -11.92
N ILE A 13 6.11 -15.86 -11.48
CA ILE A 13 5.59 -14.54 -11.88
C ILE A 13 5.92 -13.49 -10.80
N ASP A 14 6.58 -12.40 -11.21
CA ASP A 14 6.71 -11.21 -10.38
C ASP A 14 5.41 -10.39 -10.38
N ILE A 15 5.08 -9.76 -9.25
CA ILE A 15 3.97 -8.81 -9.20
C ILE A 15 4.55 -7.39 -9.22
N ASP A 16 4.32 -6.69 -10.32
CA ASP A 16 4.82 -5.32 -10.51
C ASP A 16 4.27 -4.36 -9.45
N GLN A 17 3.00 -4.51 -9.04
CA GLN A 17 2.38 -3.63 -8.05
C GLN A 17 1.41 -4.40 -7.14
N VAL A 18 1.72 -4.43 -5.85
CA VAL A 18 0.82 -4.91 -4.80
C VAL A 18 0.74 -3.90 -3.65
N GLY A 19 -0.45 -3.71 -3.08
CA GLY A 19 -0.64 -2.80 -1.97
C GLY A 19 -2.09 -2.36 -1.82
N VAL A 20 -2.29 -1.12 -1.38
CA VAL A 20 -3.59 -0.56 -1.02
C VAL A 20 -3.97 0.60 -1.93
N LYS A 21 -5.25 0.68 -2.30
CA LYS A 21 -5.78 1.67 -3.23
C LYS A 21 -6.98 2.39 -2.62
N GLY A 22 -7.03 3.70 -2.80
CA GLY A 22 -8.20 4.51 -2.46
C GLY A 22 -8.35 4.79 -0.97
N ILE A 23 -7.26 4.78 -0.22
CA ILE A 23 -7.27 5.19 1.20
C ILE A 23 -7.61 6.66 1.28
N ARG A 24 -8.60 7.03 2.09
CA ARG A 24 -8.91 8.42 2.41
C ARG A 24 -8.16 8.79 3.68
N TYR A 25 -7.31 9.81 3.62
CA TYR A 25 -6.46 10.20 4.75
C TYR A 25 -6.40 11.73 4.88
N PRO A 26 -6.57 12.31 6.08
CA PRO A 26 -6.42 13.75 6.30
C PRO A 26 -4.95 14.16 6.11
N ILE A 27 -4.72 15.24 5.38
CA ILE A 27 -3.38 15.79 5.16
C ILE A 27 -3.40 17.31 5.29
N THR A 28 -2.23 17.88 5.57
CA THR A 28 -1.99 19.33 5.45
C THR A 28 -1.17 19.57 4.19
N VAL A 29 -1.61 20.49 3.35
CA VAL A 29 -0.89 20.93 2.15
C VAL A 29 -0.43 22.38 2.32
N LEU A 30 0.78 22.68 1.85
CA LEU A 30 1.28 24.05 1.75
C LEU A 30 0.61 24.74 0.57
N ASP A 31 -0.15 25.79 0.84
CA ASP A 31 -0.79 26.64 -0.15
C ASP A 31 -0.02 27.95 -0.30
N LYS A 32 0.16 28.41 -1.53
CA LYS A 32 0.95 29.61 -1.84
C LYS A 32 0.33 30.90 -1.31
N ASN A 33 -1.00 30.95 -1.16
CA ASN A 33 -1.75 32.15 -0.79
C ASN A 33 -2.23 32.10 0.67
N THR A 34 -2.61 30.92 1.16
CA THR A 34 -3.20 30.73 2.49
C THR A 34 -2.23 30.10 3.49
N GLY A 35 -1.01 29.77 3.07
CA GLY A 35 0.02 29.18 3.92
C GLY A 35 -0.16 27.67 4.05
N GLU A 36 -1.08 27.23 4.90
CA GLU A 36 -1.38 25.81 5.11
C GLU A 36 -2.89 25.56 4.99
N GLN A 37 -3.25 24.46 4.33
CA GLN A 37 -4.63 24.02 4.16
C GLN A 37 -4.79 22.56 4.59
N GLN A 38 -5.77 22.28 5.45
CA GLN A 38 -6.19 20.92 5.77
C GLN A 38 -7.19 20.39 4.74
N THR A 39 -6.98 19.17 4.29
CA THR A 39 -7.87 18.49 3.32
C THR A 39 -7.84 16.98 3.51
N VAL A 40 -8.66 16.24 2.76
CA VAL A 40 -8.64 14.77 2.73
C VAL A 40 -8.13 14.30 1.37
N ALA A 41 -7.00 13.61 1.38
CA ALA A 41 -6.41 13.02 0.19
C ALA A 41 -6.93 11.60 -0.07
N LYS A 42 -6.89 11.19 -1.34
CA LYS A 42 -7.07 9.80 -1.76
C LYS A 42 -5.70 9.23 -2.16
N ILE A 43 -5.20 8.28 -1.38
CA ILE A 43 -3.85 7.75 -1.47
C ILE A 43 -3.89 6.32 -2.03
N ASN A 44 -2.97 6.01 -2.95
CA ASN A 44 -2.67 4.66 -3.40
C ASN A 44 -1.20 4.38 -3.08
N MET A 45 -0.91 3.22 -2.50
CA MET A 45 0.46 2.83 -2.13
C MET A 45 0.72 1.41 -2.62
N TYR A 46 1.87 1.23 -3.27
CA TYR A 46 2.26 -0.02 -3.91
C TYR A 46 3.72 -0.30 -3.69
N VAL A 47 4.07 -1.59 -3.72
CA VAL A 47 5.45 -2.08 -3.82
C VAL A 47 5.53 -3.13 -4.90
N ASN A 48 6.73 -3.33 -5.44
CA ASN A 48 7.03 -4.49 -6.26
C ASN A 48 7.09 -5.71 -5.32
N LEU A 49 6.51 -6.82 -5.74
CA LEU A 49 6.56 -8.09 -5.01
C LEU A 49 7.26 -9.13 -5.89
N PRO A 50 8.59 -9.31 -5.69
CA PRO A 50 9.34 -10.35 -6.36
C PRO A 50 8.75 -11.74 -6.10
N ARG A 51 8.84 -12.62 -7.11
CA ARG A 51 8.33 -13.99 -7.13
C ARG A 51 8.78 -14.91 -5.99
N TYR A 52 9.85 -14.54 -5.27
CA TYR A 52 10.35 -15.30 -4.12
C TYR A 52 9.65 -14.90 -2.81
N TYR A 53 8.83 -13.84 -2.81
CA TYR A 53 7.96 -13.46 -1.71
C TYR A 53 6.53 -13.92 -1.97
N LYS A 54 5.90 -14.52 -0.95
CA LYS A 54 4.52 -15.02 -1.06
C LYS A 54 3.44 -13.93 -1.03
N GLY A 55 3.77 -12.74 -0.53
CA GLY A 55 2.79 -11.66 -0.35
C GLY A 55 3.38 -10.43 0.33
N THR A 56 2.55 -9.40 0.46
CA THR A 56 2.88 -8.16 1.20
C THR A 56 2.03 -8.05 2.47
N HIS A 57 2.57 -7.39 3.49
CA HIS A 57 1.83 -7.08 4.72
C HIS A 57 0.93 -5.86 4.49
N MET A 58 -0.34 -6.10 4.15
CA MET A 58 -1.29 -5.02 3.83
C MET A 58 -1.51 -4.02 4.98
N SER A 59 -1.46 -4.46 6.24
CA SER A 59 -1.60 -3.57 7.41
C SER A 59 -0.45 -2.57 7.52
N ARG A 60 0.76 -2.96 7.10
CA ARG A 60 1.98 -2.16 7.15
C ARG A 60 1.84 -0.84 6.41
N PHE A 61 1.08 -0.82 5.31
CA PHE A 61 0.81 0.40 4.55
C PHE A 61 0.00 1.43 5.35
N VAL A 62 -0.98 0.97 6.13
CA VAL A 62 -1.83 1.84 6.95
C VAL A 62 -1.08 2.27 8.22
N GLU A 63 -0.26 1.39 8.79
CA GLU A 63 0.64 1.71 9.90
C GLU A 63 1.54 2.90 9.56
N ILE A 64 2.21 2.87 8.40
CA ILE A 64 3.10 3.95 7.94
C ILE A 64 2.37 5.29 7.76
N LEU A 65 1.08 5.28 7.41
CA LEU A 65 0.31 6.54 7.31
C LEU A 65 -0.03 7.13 8.69
N ASN A 66 -0.14 6.30 9.72
CA ASN A 66 -0.55 6.70 11.07
C ASN A 66 0.63 6.98 12.02
N GLU A 67 1.87 6.70 11.61
CA GLU A 67 3.08 7.17 12.31
C GLU A 67 3.32 8.67 12.06
#